data_AF-A0A7W7MMT3-F1
#
_entry.id   AF-A0A7W7MMT3-F1
#
_cell.length_a   1.000
_cell.length_b   1.000
_cell.length_c   1.000
_cell.angle_alpha   90.00
_cell.angle_beta   90.00
_cell.angle_gamma   90.00
#
_symmetry.space_group_name_H-M   'P 1'
#
loop_
_entity.id
_entity.type
_entity.pdbx_description
1 polymer ?
#
loop_
_entity_poly.entity_id
_entity_poly.type
_entity_poly.pdbx_seq_one_letter_code
_entity_poly.pdbx_strand_id
1 'polypeptide(L)'
;MTAAILDRPVFTNPVNDDADLCVTTLGPELTAYVAGAGSVHEFESWFAAARLPDRLVRRRLAAAAALVSVFEAANQTAMAAAWLRELDPAGYVPARVLRMSEGDETSAKALLEAAMAWTLAAAGL
;
A
#
# COMPACT_ATOMS: atom_id res chain seq x y z
N MET A 1 -8.57 43.66 15.89
CA MET A 1 -7.35 42.88 16.16
C MET A 1 -7.38 41.68 15.25
N THR A 2 -6.48 41.64 14.28
CA THR A 2 -6.44 40.76 13.11
C THR A 2 -5.97 39.37 13.49
N ALA A 3 -6.82 38.35 13.26
CA ALA A 3 -6.42 36.96 13.31
C ALA A 3 -5.53 36.68 12.08
N ALA A 4 -4.27 36.32 12.35
CA ALA A 4 -3.38 35.76 11.34
C ALA A 4 -3.94 34.39 10.91
N ILE A 5 -4.55 34.35 9.74
CA ILE A 5 -4.85 33.11 9.02
C ILE A 5 -3.48 32.51 8.70
N LEU A 6 -3.14 31.44 9.40
CA LEU A 6 -1.94 30.66 9.15
C LEU A 6 -2.01 30.08 7.74
N ASP A 7 -1.21 30.69 6.89
CA ASP A 7 -0.71 30.16 5.64
C ASP A 7 -0.07 28.79 5.87
N ARG A 8 -0.68 27.73 5.35
CA ARG A 8 0.07 26.52 5.00
C ARG A 8 -0.68 25.67 3.97
N PRO A 9 -0.30 25.71 2.69
CA PRO A 9 -0.61 24.64 1.77
C PRO A 9 0.35 23.48 2.07
N VAL A 10 -0.03 22.56 2.96
CA VAL A 10 0.63 21.25 3.02
C VAL A 10 -0.02 20.41 1.92
N PHE A 11 0.39 20.63 0.67
CA PHE A 11 0.22 19.60 -0.35
C PHE A 11 1.35 18.57 -0.13
N THR A 12 1.21 17.74 0.91
CA THR A 12 1.95 16.47 0.92
C THR A 12 1.53 15.69 -0.30
N ASN A 13 2.50 15.16 -1.02
CA ASN A 13 2.24 14.42 -2.24
C ASN A 13 1.61 13.09 -1.81
N PRO A 14 0.37 12.76 -2.19
CA PRO A 14 -0.34 11.57 -1.66
C PRO A 14 0.43 10.27 -1.92
N VAL A 15 1.31 10.28 -2.92
CA VAL A 15 2.22 9.18 -3.25
C VAL A 15 3.26 8.92 -2.16
N ASN A 16 3.81 9.98 -1.57
CA ASN A 16 4.74 9.86 -0.46
C ASN A 16 3.98 9.37 0.78
N ASP A 17 2.76 9.85 0.99
CA ASP A 17 1.90 9.40 2.09
C ASP A 17 1.57 7.89 1.96
N ASP A 18 1.24 7.42 0.75
CA ASP A 18 1.00 5.99 0.48
C ASP A 18 2.26 5.14 0.71
N ALA A 19 3.42 5.62 0.24
CA ALA A 19 4.70 4.94 0.40
C ALA A 19 5.07 4.83 1.89
N ASP A 20 4.97 5.92 2.64
CA ASP A 20 5.29 5.98 4.07
C ASP A 20 4.36 5.10 4.90
N LEU A 21 3.06 5.11 4.60
CA LEU A 21 2.07 4.22 5.22
C LEU A 21 2.43 2.75 4.98
N CYS A 22 2.74 2.41 3.73
CA CYS A 22 3.13 1.04 3.37
C CYS A 22 4.43 0.63 4.06
N VAL A 23 5.48 1.46 4.04
CA VAL A 23 6.76 1.14 4.70
C VAL A 23 6.54 0.91 6.19
N THR A 24 5.78 1.78 6.85
CA THR A 24 5.49 1.69 8.29
C THR A 24 4.73 0.41 8.64
N THR A 25 3.77 0.01 7.81
CA THR A 25 2.85 -1.09 8.13
C THR A 25 3.35 -2.45 7.62
N LEU A 26 3.91 -2.49 6.42
CA LEU A 26 4.27 -3.71 5.69
C LEU A 26 5.75 -4.07 5.82
N GLY A 27 6.57 -3.08 6.21
CA GLY A 27 8.02 -3.12 6.15
C GLY A 27 8.58 -2.72 4.78
N PRO A 28 9.86 -2.31 4.73
CA PRO A 28 10.49 -1.78 3.53
C PRO A 28 10.63 -2.83 2.41
N GLU A 29 10.89 -4.09 2.72
CA GLU A 29 11.09 -5.15 1.71
C GLU A 29 9.81 -5.47 0.95
N LEU A 30 8.69 -5.63 1.68
CA LEU A 30 7.40 -5.92 1.05
C LEU A 30 6.90 -4.70 0.28
N THR A 31 7.09 -3.49 0.83
CA THR A 31 6.73 -2.24 0.14
C THR A 31 7.50 -2.09 -1.18
N ALA A 32 8.82 -2.28 -1.15
CA ALA A 32 9.65 -2.26 -2.35
C ALA A 32 9.21 -3.34 -3.36
N TYR A 33 8.91 -4.55 -2.88
CA TYR A 33 8.44 -5.63 -3.73
C TYR A 33 7.12 -5.30 -4.43
N VAL A 34 6.11 -4.81 -3.70
CA VAL A 34 4.80 -4.46 -4.29
C VAL A 34 4.89 -3.25 -5.19
N ALA A 35 5.76 -2.29 -4.89
CA ALA A 35 6.02 -1.13 -5.76
C ALA A 35 6.61 -1.55 -7.12
N GLY A 36 7.20 -2.74 -7.19
CA GLY A 36 7.80 -3.32 -8.39
C GLY A 36 9.33 -3.23 -8.43
N ALA A 37 9.96 -2.75 -7.37
CA ALA A 37 11.42 -2.68 -7.29
C ALA A 37 12.04 -4.08 -7.24
N GLY A 38 13.27 -4.21 -7.75
CA GLY A 38 14.13 -5.37 -7.56
C GLY A 38 14.87 -5.36 -6.22
N SER A 39 14.95 -4.21 -5.55
CA SER A 39 15.58 -4.07 -4.23
C SER A 39 14.99 -2.91 -3.42
N VAL A 40 15.21 -2.91 -2.09
CA VAL A 40 14.86 -1.78 -1.22
C VAL A 40 15.62 -0.51 -1.62
N HIS A 41 16.90 -0.63 -1.96
CA HIS A 41 17.72 0.50 -2.38
C HIS A 41 17.19 1.17 -3.66
N GLU A 42 16.78 0.37 -4.64
CA GLU A 42 16.14 0.90 -5.85
C GLU A 42 14.85 1.65 -5.51
N PHE A 43 14.01 1.07 -4.65
CA PHE A 43 12.79 1.73 -4.17
C PHE A 43 13.08 3.07 -3.50
N GLU A 44 14.00 3.11 -2.53
CA GLU A 44 14.40 4.34 -1.82
C GLU A 44 14.92 5.42 -2.79
N SER A 45 15.66 5.02 -3.82
CA SER A 45 16.20 5.95 -4.82
C SER A 45 15.12 6.74 -5.58
N TRP A 46 13.91 6.18 -5.73
CA TRP A 46 12.79 6.84 -6.40
C TRP A 46 12.19 7.99 -5.58
N PHE A 47 12.34 7.94 -4.26
CA PHE A 47 11.82 8.95 -3.33
C PHE A 47 12.90 9.94 -2.88
N ALA A 48 14.18 9.59 -3.02
CA ALA A 48 15.29 10.50 -2.79
C ALA A 48 15.44 11.57 -3.90
N ALA A 49 14.91 11.30 -5.11
CA ALA A 49 15.00 12.21 -6.25
C ALA A 49 13.89 13.27 -6.24
N ALA A 50 14.16 14.45 -6.81
CA ALA A 50 13.14 15.51 -7.00
C ALA A 50 12.01 15.12 -7.97
N ARG A 51 12.14 13.98 -8.66
CA ARG A 51 11.16 13.47 -9.62
C ARG A 51 10.37 12.34 -8.99
N LEU A 52 9.04 12.47 -9.05
CA LEU A 52 8.14 11.44 -8.54
C LEU A 52 8.32 10.09 -9.25
N PRO A 53 8.06 8.98 -8.53
CA PRO A 53 8.04 7.65 -9.12
C PRO A 53 7.08 7.56 -10.31
N ASP A 54 7.32 6.62 -11.23
CA ASP A 54 6.45 6.41 -12.38
C ASP A 54 5.00 6.07 -11.97
N ARG A 55 4.05 6.35 -12.87
CA ARG A 55 2.61 6.14 -12.65
C ARG A 55 2.30 4.72 -12.16
N LEU A 56 2.97 3.70 -12.68
CA LEU A 56 2.74 2.32 -12.27
C LEU A 56 3.13 2.10 -10.80
N VAL A 57 4.26 2.65 -10.37
CA VAL A 57 4.71 2.59 -8.96
C VAL A 57 3.66 3.21 -8.04
N ARG A 58 3.17 4.40 -8.40
CA ARG A 58 2.14 5.11 -7.63
C ARG A 58 0.84 4.32 -7.51
N ARG A 59 0.40 3.67 -8.60
CA ARG A 59 -0.84 2.86 -8.59
C ARG A 59 -0.71 1.64 -7.69
N ARG A 60 0.43 0.94 -7.76
CA ARG A 60 0.68 -0.22 -6.89
C ARG A 60 0.73 0.20 -5.42
N LEU A 61 1.38 1.31 -5.10
CA LEU A 61 1.44 1.85 -3.73
C LEU A 61 0.08 2.31 -3.22
N ALA A 62 -0.71 3.02 -4.03
CA ALA A 62 -2.06 3.43 -3.65
C ALA A 62 -2.97 2.22 -3.37
N ALA A 63 -2.87 1.16 -4.18
CA ALA A 63 -3.62 -0.08 -3.93
C ALA A 63 -3.12 -0.82 -2.68
N ALA A 64 -1.81 -0.83 -2.41
CA ALA A 64 -1.26 -1.38 -1.17
C ALA A 64 -1.71 -0.58 0.07
N ALA A 65 -1.70 0.75 -0.01
CA ALA A 65 -2.19 1.64 1.03
C ALA A 65 -3.68 1.43 1.30
N ALA A 66 -4.50 1.31 0.26
CA ALA A 66 -5.92 0.99 0.40
C ALA A 66 -6.15 -0.37 1.09
N LEU A 67 -5.33 -1.38 0.80
CA LEU A 67 -5.37 -2.67 1.52
C LEU A 67 -5.00 -2.48 2.99
N VAL A 68 -3.95 -1.73 3.31
CA VAL A 68 -3.58 -1.39 4.70
C VAL A 68 -4.75 -0.75 5.44
N SER A 69 -5.46 0.20 4.82
CA SER A 69 -6.62 0.85 5.42
C SER A 69 -7.78 -0.10 5.70
N VAL A 70 -7.97 -1.17 4.91
CA VAL A 70 -8.97 -2.21 5.21
C VAL A 70 -8.63 -2.94 6.51
N PHE A 71 -7.37 -3.34 6.69
CA PHE A 71 -6.92 -3.98 7.93
C PHE A 71 -6.95 -3.03 9.12
N GLU A 72 -6.61 -1.76 8.91
CA GLU A 72 -6.69 -0.73 9.95
C GLU A 72 -8.13 -0.51 10.43
N ALA A 73 -9.08 -0.39 9.51
CA ALA A 73 -10.50 -0.23 9.85
C ALA A 73 -11.06 -1.43 10.64
N ALA A 74 -10.47 -2.62 10.47
CA ALA A 74 -10.80 -3.83 11.22
C ALA A 74 -10.00 -3.99 12.53
N ASN A 75 -9.15 -3.03 12.91
CA ASN A 75 -8.18 -3.14 14.02
C ASN A 75 -7.23 -4.35 13.91
N GLN A 76 -6.89 -4.73 12.67
CA GLN A 76 -6.06 -5.89 12.33
C GLN A 76 -4.81 -5.48 11.53
N THR A 77 -4.34 -4.24 11.67
CA THR A 77 -3.18 -3.68 10.93
C THR A 77 -1.96 -4.60 10.93
N ALA A 78 -1.68 -5.26 12.06
CA ALA A 78 -0.55 -6.19 12.20
C ALA A 78 -0.63 -7.42 11.27
N MET A 79 -1.83 -7.77 10.78
CA MET A 79 -2.06 -8.92 9.90
C MET A 79 -1.88 -8.56 8.42
N ALA A 80 -1.93 -7.28 8.04
CA ALA A 80 -1.87 -6.85 6.64
C ALA A 80 -0.63 -7.39 5.91
N ALA A 81 0.53 -7.32 6.56
CA ALA A 81 1.79 -7.77 5.98
C ALA A 81 1.87 -9.30 5.85
N ALA A 82 1.25 -10.04 6.78
CA ALA A 82 1.18 -11.50 6.73
C ALA A 82 0.23 -11.95 5.61
N TRP A 83 -0.97 -11.38 5.57
CA TRP A 83 -1.97 -11.67 4.54
C TRP A 83 -1.46 -11.38 3.13
N LEU A 84 -0.73 -10.28 2.92
CA LEU A 84 -0.15 -9.96 1.61
C LEU A 84 0.86 -11.00 1.12
N ARG A 85 1.51 -11.73 2.03
CA ARG A 85 2.49 -12.79 1.74
C ARG A 85 1.86 -14.18 1.74
N GLU A 86 0.60 -14.31 2.17
CA GLU A 86 -0.07 -15.59 2.30
C GLU A 86 -0.27 -16.22 0.92
N LEU A 87 0.02 -17.51 0.85
CA LEU A 87 -0.22 -18.32 -0.35
C LEU A 87 -1.57 -19.00 -0.18
N ASP A 88 -2.52 -18.68 -1.05
CA ASP A 88 -3.80 -19.36 -1.05
C ASP A 88 -3.69 -20.77 -1.66
N PRO A 89 -4.68 -21.66 -1.43
CA PRO A 89 -4.67 -23.03 -1.97
C PRO A 89 -4.65 -23.11 -3.50
N ALA A 90 -5.04 -22.05 -4.20
CA ALA A 90 -5.01 -21.98 -5.66
C ALA A 90 -3.68 -21.41 -6.20
N GLY A 91 -2.73 -21.11 -5.31
CA GLY A 91 -1.38 -20.67 -5.64
C GLY A 91 -1.24 -19.15 -5.79
N TYR A 92 -2.25 -18.37 -5.42
CA TYR A 92 -2.21 -16.92 -5.48
C TYR A 92 -1.54 -16.33 -4.23
N VAL A 93 -0.71 -15.31 -4.45
CA VAL A 93 -0.11 -14.50 -3.39
C VAL A 93 -0.52 -13.05 -3.63
N PRO A 94 -1.25 -12.38 -2.73
CA PRO A 94 -1.77 -11.03 -2.96
C PRO A 94 -0.72 -10.00 -3.38
N ALA A 95 0.45 -10.00 -2.73
CA ALA A 95 1.56 -9.11 -3.10
C ALA A 95 2.07 -9.37 -4.52
N ARG A 96 2.09 -10.63 -4.96
CA ARG A 96 2.51 -10.99 -6.31
C ARG A 96 1.48 -10.56 -7.34
N VAL A 97 0.19 -10.73 -7.05
CA VAL A 97 -0.89 -10.24 -7.92
C VAL A 97 -0.75 -8.74 -8.10
N LEU A 98 -0.61 -7.99 -7.00
CA LEU A 98 -0.48 -6.54 -7.05
C LEU A 98 0.76 -6.08 -7.86
N ARG A 99 1.89 -6.77 -7.70
CA ARG A 99 3.11 -6.49 -8.47
C ARG A 99 2.90 -6.74 -9.97
N MET A 100 2.40 -7.92 -10.33
CA MET A 100 2.29 -8.40 -11.72
C MET A 100 1.18 -7.73 -12.50
N SER A 101 0.11 -7.31 -11.83
CA SER A 101 -1.05 -6.67 -12.44
C SER A 101 -0.85 -5.17 -12.67
N GLU A 102 0.30 -4.64 -12.25
CA GLU A 102 0.64 -3.22 -12.33
C GLU A 102 -0.31 -2.30 -11.54
N GLY A 103 -0.97 -2.85 -10.52
CA GLY A 103 -2.02 -2.13 -9.79
C GLY A 103 -3.18 -1.75 -10.69
N ASP A 104 -3.52 -2.60 -11.66
CA ASP A 104 -4.76 -2.44 -12.42
C ASP A 104 -5.98 -2.44 -11.49
N GLU A 105 -7.00 -1.70 -11.91
CA GLU A 105 -8.17 -1.44 -11.06
C GLU A 105 -8.96 -2.71 -10.76
N THR A 106 -9.04 -3.64 -11.71
CA THR A 106 -9.77 -4.90 -11.55
C THR A 106 -9.11 -5.77 -10.48
N SER A 107 -7.79 -5.98 -10.58
CA SER A 107 -7.07 -6.78 -9.59
C SER A 107 -7.01 -6.09 -8.23
N ALA A 108 -6.80 -4.77 -8.20
CA ALA A 108 -6.82 -4.01 -6.95
C ALA A 108 -8.18 -4.13 -6.24
N LYS A 109 -9.27 -4.01 -6.99
CA LYS A 109 -10.63 -4.19 -6.45
C LYS A 109 -10.86 -5.61 -5.93
N ALA A 110 -10.47 -6.63 -6.69
CA ALA A 110 -10.60 -8.02 -6.24
C ALA A 110 -9.81 -8.30 -4.95
N LEU A 111 -8.60 -7.76 -4.83
CA LEU A 111 -7.80 -7.87 -3.61
C LEU A 111 -8.45 -7.14 -2.42
N LEU A 112 -9.03 -5.96 -2.65
CA LEU A 112 -9.76 -5.23 -1.60
C LEU A 112 -10.98 -6.00 -1.12
N GLU A 113 -11.77 -6.59 -2.03
CA GLU A 113 -12.90 -7.45 -1.70
C GLU A 113 -12.46 -8.69 -0.90
N ALA A 114 -11.35 -9.32 -1.30
CA ALA A 114 -10.79 -10.45 -0.56
C ALA A 114 -10.30 -10.06 0.85
N ALA A 115 -9.63 -8.93 1.00
CA ALA A 115 -9.18 -8.42 2.30
C ALA A 115 -10.37 -8.08 3.21
N MET A 116 -11.41 -7.44 2.68
CA MET A 116 -12.65 -7.16 3.42
C MET A 116 -13.32 -8.45 3.91
N ALA A 117 -13.44 -9.46 3.04
CA ALA A 117 -14.01 -10.75 3.43
C ALA A 117 -13.16 -11.46 4.49
N TRP A 118 -11.83 -11.42 4.36
CA TRP A 118 -10.91 -12.03 5.31
C TRP A 118 -11.00 -11.38 6.70
N THR A 119 -10.97 -10.04 6.77
CA THR A 119 -11.03 -9.31 8.06
C THR A 119 -12.34 -9.55 8.79
N LEU A 120 -13.46 -9.64 8.07
CA LEU A 120 -14.77 -9.99 8.63
C LEU A 120 -14.79 -11.43 9.18
N ALA A 121 -14.22 -12.40 8.47
CA ALA A 121 -14.14 -13.78 8.93
C ALA A 121 -13.23 -13.92 10.16
N ALA A 122 -12.10 -13.21 10.18
CA ALA A 122 -11.17 -13.21 11.30
C ALA A 122 -11.74 -12.56 12.57
N ALA A 123 -12.70 -11.64 12.44
CA ALA A 123 -13.38 -11.00 13.58
C ALA A 123 -14.52 -11.84 14.19
N GLY A 124 -14.99 -12.88 13.49
CA GLY A 124 -16.04 -13.79 13.95
C GLY A 124 -15.55 -15.04 14.68
N LEU A 125 -14.22 -15.18 14.84
CA LEU A 125 -13.54 -16.23 15.61
C LEU A 125 -13.13 -15.69 16.98
#